data_AF-A0A2L2YUB0-F1
#
_entry.id   AF-A0A2L2YUB0-F1
#
_cell.length_a   1.000
_cell.length_b   1.000
_cell.length_c   1.000
_cell.angle_alpha   90.00
_cell.angle_beta   90.00
_cell.angle_gamma   90.00
#
_symmetry.space_group_name_H-M   'P 1'
#
loop_
_entity.id
_entity.type
_entity.pdbx_description
1 polymer ?
#
loop_
_entity_poly.entity_id
_entity_poly.type
_entity_poly.pdbx_seq_one_letter_code
_entity_poly.pdbx_strand_id
1 'polypeptide(L)'
;GELYLELHNATYTSQAKMKFLNRQCEILLRDTELLHSVLLAACRDEDKKAYPELELERLWKIMLLNQFHDVLPGSSIEDVHKEAAFYYKEVLKGASGLMDTAVRRLFGVPEGRGEEEELVVVNVLSWQRTELIRVPWYKDEISRRMWIEGVGKAMQNISNESGGGTLVPVVVVPMGYQLLRGLSAVKAPVFIEPRKDGSYFLKNQFLEAIINAEGCVSSLILSECRKEAIATGCVGNRFVLFDDIPLYWDAWDVMDYHVETERNAIREVVEPLKIIEQGPLRASLSFRV
;
A
#
# COMPACT_ATOMS: atom_id res chain seq x y z
N GLY A 1 31.31 1.67 -1.48
CA GLY A 1 30.28 0.64 -1.33
C GLY A 1 29.54 0.89 -0.04
N GLU A 2 28.60 0.01 0.30
CA GLU A 2 27.99 -0.02 1.64
C GLU A 2 29.05 -0.41 2.68
N LEU A 3 29.03 0.23 3.85
CA LEU A 3 29.78 -0.19 5.03
C LEU A 3 28.84 -1.04 5.88
N TYR A 4 28.74 -2.32 5.55
CA TYR A 4 27.83 -3.23 6.22
C TYR A 4 28.31 -3.50 7.65
N LEU A 5 27.45 -3.23 8.63
CA LEU A 5 27.69 -3.55 10.04
C LEU A 5 27.25 -5.00 10.27
N GLU A 6 28.20 -5.90 10.52
CA GLU A 6 27.95 -7.32 10.77
C GLU A 6 27.39 -7.61 12.18
N LEU A 7 26.68 -6.65 12.76
CA LEU A 7 26.08 -6.67 14.10
C LEU A 7 24.75 -5.89 14.04
N HIS A 8 23.89 -6.06 15.05
CA HIS A 8 22.64 -5.30 15.18
C HIS A 8 21.61 -5.57 14.07
N ASN A 9 21.60 -6.78 13.51
CA ASN A 9 20.74 -7.13 12.38
C ASN A 9 19.23 -7.21 12.74
N ALA A 10 18.87 -7.42 14.01
CA ALA A 10 17.46 -7.42 14.41
C ALA A 10 16.85 -6.02 14.34
N THR A 11 17.66 -4.96 14.34
CA THR A 11 17.18 -3.58 14.16
C THR A 11 16.41 -3.36 12.85
N TYR A 12 16.56 -4.24 11.85
CA TYR A 12 15.78 -4.16 10.62
C TYR A 12 14.32 -4.58 10.80
N THR A 13 13.98 -5.40 11.79
CA THR A 13 12.63 -5.93 12.03
C THR A 13 12.02 -5.48 13.35
N SER A 14 12.83 -5.19 14.38
CA SER A 14 12.40 -4.64 15.66
C SER A 14 11.48 -3.42 15.49
N GLN A 15 10.40 -3.34 16.27
CA GLN A 15 9.41 -2.26 16.17
C GLN A 15 8.89 -2.03 14.72
N ALA A 16 8.50 -3.09 14.02
CA ALA A 16 8.01 -3.02 12.62
C ALA A 16 6.93 -1.95 12.38
N LYS A 17 6.05 -1.71 13.36
CA LYS A 17 5.02 -0.64 13.29
C LYS A 17 5.64 0.76 13.18
N MET A 18 6.76 1.01 13.85
CA MET A 18 7.46 2.31 13.78
C MET A 18 8.03 2.53 12.38
N LYS A 19 8.68 1.51 11.81
CA LYS A 19 9.22 1.55 10.44
C LYS A 19 8.12 1.75 9.41
N PHE A 20 6.98 1.07 9.58
CA PHE A 20 5.79 1.29 8.77
C PHE A 20 5.31 2.75 8.82
N LEU A 21 5.14 3.30 10.03
CA LEU A 21 4.70 4.68 10.20
C LEU A 21 5.70 5.71 9.66
N ASN A 22 7.00 5.51 9.87
CA ASN A 22 8.06 6.33 9.30
C ASN A 22 7.92 6.39 7.77
N ARG A 23 7.76 5.22 7.12
CA ARG A 23 7.61 5.17 5.66
C ARG A 23 6.34 5.87 5.16
N GLN A 24 5.23 5.76 5.90
CA GLN A 24 4.00 6.49 5.55
C GLN A 24 4.21 8.01 5.67
N CYS A 25 4.93 8.47 6.71
CA CYS A 25 5.26 9.89 6.88
C CYS A 25 6.19 10.41 5.78
N GLU A 26 7.24 9.67 5.42
CA GLU A 26 8.16 10.02 4.33
C GLU A 26 7.41 10.29 3.02
N ILE A 27 6.56 9.32 2.62
CA ILE A 27 5.79 9.41 1.37
C ILE A 27 4.85 10.60 1.43
N LEU A 28 4.08 10.71 2.52
CA LEU A 28 3.06 11.75 2.63
C LEU A 28 3.66 13.15 2.69
N LEU A 29 4.75 13.37 3.44
CA LEU A 29 5.42 14.68 3.50
C LEU A 29 5.97 15.07 2.12
N ARG A 30 6.64 14.14 1.45
CA ARG A 30 7.17 14.35 0.10
C ARG A 30 6.07 14.68 -0.91
N ASP A 31 4.94 13.96 -0.86
CA ASP A 31 3.81 14.20 -1.77
C ASP A 31 3.11 15.54 -1.45
N THR A 32 2.96 15.86 -0.16
CA THR A 32 2.40 17.14 0.32
C THR A 32 3.24 18.32 -0.16
N GLU A 33 4.55 18.24 0.03
CA GLU A 33 5.50 19.28 -0.35
C GLU A 33 5.47 19.51 -1.87
N LEU A 34 5.50 18.42 -2.66
CA LEU A 34 5.37 18.48 -4.12
C LEU A 34 4.09 19.21 -4.55
N LEU A 35 2.94 18.85 -3.98
CA LEU A 35 1.66 19.46 -4.34
C LEU A 35 1.61 20.95 -3.98
N HIS A 36 2.18 21.34 -2.85
CA HIS A 36 2.31 22.75 -2.49
C HIS A 36 3.30 23.50 -3.41
N SER A 37 4.38 22.87 -3.86
CA SER A 37 5.27 23.46 -4.86
C SER A 37 4.56 23.68 -6.20
N VAL A 38 3.77 22.70 -6.66
CA VAL A 38 2.95 22.83 -7.88
C VAL A 38 1.92 23.94 -7.71
N LEU A 39 1.23 24.00 -6.57
CA LEU A 39 0.28 25.07 -6.26
C LEU A 39 0.95 26.45 -6.30
N LEU A 40 2.11 26.60 -5.66
CA LEU A 40 2.87 27.84 -5.69
C LEU A 40 3.23 28.28 -7.12
N ALA A 41 3.62 27.33 -7.97
CA ALA A 41 3.96 27.61 -9.37
C ALA A 41 2.72 27.92 -10.25
N ALA A 42 1.54 27.39 -9.89
CA ALA A 42 0.29 27.60 -10.62
C ALA A 42 -0.45 28.89 -10.23
N CYS A 43 -0.25 29.40 -9.01
CA CYS A 43 -0.85 30.63 -8.52
C CYS A 43 -0.18 31.90 -9.08
N ARG A 44 -0.94 32.99 -9.23
CA ARG A 44 -0.39 34.33 -9.56
C ARG A 44 0.28 34.95 -8.31
N ASP A 45 1.15 35.94 -8.52
CA ASP A 45 2.08 36.54 -7.53
C ASP A 45 1.49 36.97 -6.16
N GLU A 46 0.17 37.11 -6.02
CA GLU A 46 -0.46 37.55 -4.77
C GLU A 46 -0.48 36.47 -3.66
N ASP A 47 -0.17 35.21 -3.99
CA ASP A 47 -0.31 34.07 -3.08
C ASP A 47 1.03 33.50 -2.55
N LYS A 48 2.02 34.34 -2.22
CA LYS A 48 3.22 33.88 -1.46
C LYS A 48 2.88 33.17 -0.14
N LYS A 49 1.64 33.28 0.35
CA LYS A 49 1.10 32.56 1.51
C LYS A 49 0.62 31.13 1.19
N ALA A 50 0.69 30.66 -0.06
CA ALA A 50 0.20 29.35 -0.46
C ALA A 50 1.13 28.19 -0.06
N TYR A 51 2.42 28.45 0.16
CA TYR A 51 3.38 27.44 0.59
C TYR A 51 3.49 27.41 2.13
N PRO A 52 3.12 26.31 2.80
CA PRO A 52 3.05 26.23 4.26
C PRO A 52 4.42 25.90 4.87
N GLU A 53 5.41 26.77 4.66
CA GLU A 53 6.81 26.55 5.03
C GLU A 53 6.99 26.16 6.51
N LEU A 54 6.45 26.98 7.43
CA LEU A 54 6.63 26.76 8.87
C LEU A 54 6.02 25.43 9.34
N GLU A 55 4.88 25.04 8.78
CA GLU A 55 4.24 23.78 9.16
C GLU A 55 4.97 22.59 8.56
N LEU A 56 5.36 22.64 7.28
CA LEU A 56 6.19 21.59 6.67
C LEU A 56 7.51 21.41 7.42
N GLU A 57 8.19 22.50 7.77
CA GLU A 57 9.43 22.46 8.56
C GLU A 57 9.19 21.78 9.92
N ARG A 58 8.11 22.14 10.62
CA ARG A 58 7.75 21.52 11.90
C ARG A 58 7.53 20.02 11.75
N LEU A 59 6.76 19.60 10.74
CA LEU A 59 6.43 18.19 10.51
C LEU A 59 7.67 17.37 10.10
N TRP A 60 8.54 17.93 9.24
CA TRP A 60 9.82 17.31 8.89
C TRP A 60 10.72 17.15 10.11
N LYS A 61 10.83 18.17 10.97
CA LYS A 61 11.63 18.07 12.21
C LYS A 61 11.12 16.98 13.14
N ILE A 62 9.79 16.85 13.30
CA ILE A 62 9.20 15.77 14.11
C ILE A 62 9.51 14.39 13.50
N MET A 63 9.38 14.26 12.18
CA MET A 63 9.67 13.00 11.49
C MET A 63 11.16 12.62 11.63
N LEU A 64 12.07 13.56 11.37
CA LEU A 64 13.52 13.36 11.47
C LEU A 64 13.99 13.08 12.90
N LEU A 65 13.37 13.70 13.91
CA LEU A 65 13.61 13.37 15.32
C LEU A 65 13.39 11.87 15.58
N ASN A 66 12.35 11.30 14.99
CA ASN A 66 12.01 9.89 15.16
C ASN A 66 12.81 8.95 14.24
N GLN A 67 13.68 9.48 13.37
CA GLN A 67 14.69 8.72 12.64
C GLN A 67 16.01 8.56 13.40
N PHE A 68 16.07 9.00 14.66
CA PHE A 68 17.22 8.76 15.52
C PHE A 68 17.55 7.26 15.60
N HIS A 69 18.84 6.94 15.72
CA HIS A 69 19.37 5.58 15.59
C HIS A 69 18.92 4.61 16.71
N ASP A 70 18.32 5.11 17.79
CA ASP A 70 17.68 4.24 18.79
C ASP A 70 16.15 4.21 18.68
N VAL A 71 15.55 5.15 17.96
CA VAL A 71 14.09 5.28 17.85
C VAL A 71 13.58 4.45 16.68
N LEU A 72 14.05 4.72 15.45
CA LEU A 72 13.60 4.01 14.24
C LEU A 72 14.10 2.56 14.17
N PRO A 73 15.35 2.26 14.55
CA PRO A 73 15.84 0.90 14.71
C PRO A 73 15.04 0.06 15.71
N GLY A 74 14.36 0.68 16.66
CA GLY A 74 13.46 -0.02 17.58
C GLY A 74 14.17 -0.54 18.83
N SER A 75 15.22 0.15 19.26
CA SER A 75 16.13 -0.24 20.33
C SER A 75 16.05 0.63 21.58
N SER A 76 15.03 1.48 21.67
CA SER A 76 14.72 2.28 22.85
C SER A 76 13.77 1.55 23.80
N ILE A 77 13.54 2.14 24.97
CA ILE A 77 12.50 1.68 25.90
C ILE A 77 11.10 1.92 25.33
N GLU A 78 10.12 1.18 25.86
CA GLU A 78 8.72 1.21 25.42
C GLU A 78 8.13 2.63 25.34
N ASP A 79 8.42 3.48 26.33
CA ASP A 79 7.87 4.84 26.40
C ASP A 79 8.34 5.74 25.25
N VAL A 80 9.58 5.58 24.79
CA VAL A 80 10.09 6.28 23.60
C VAL A 80 9.29 5.87 22.36
N HIS A 81 8.94 4.59 22.22
CA HIS A 81 8.13 4.11 21.09
C HIS A 81 6.67 4.54 21.17
N LYS A 82 6.09 4.67 22.37
CA LYS A 82 4.75 5.26 22.55
C LYS A 82 4.72 6.71 22.12
N GLU A 83 5.74 7.49 22.50
CA GLU A 83 5.85 8.89 22.12
C GLU A 83 6.11 9.05 20.61
N ALA A 84 7.03 8.26 20.05
CA ALA A 84 7.27 8.22 18.61
C ALA A 84 5.98 7.88 17.82
N ALA A 85 5.19 6.92 18.29
CA ALA A 85 3.91 6.58 17.68
C ALA A 85 2.90 7.73 17.72
N PHE A 86 2.92 8.56 18.77
CA PHE A 86 2.13 9.79 18.85
C PHE A 86 2.61 10.81 17.82
N TYR A 87 3.91 11.09 17.77
CA TYR A 87 4.50 12.03 16.82
C TYR A 87 4.27 11.64 15.35
N TYR A 88 4.41 10.36 15.00
CA TYR A 88 4.08 9.89 13.65
C TYR A 88 2.62 10.15 13.28
N LYS A 89 1.68 9.98 14.23
CA LYS A 89 0.26 10.32 13.98
C LYS A 89 0.05 11.82 13.79
N GLU A 90 0.78 12.66 14.54
CA GLU A 90 0.75 14.11 14.33
C GLU A 90 1.26 14.50 12.94
N VAL A 91 2.37 13.90 12.49
CA VAL A 91 2.90 14.10 11.14
C VAL A 91 1.90 13.67 10.08
N LEU A 92 1.35 12.46 10.21
CA LEU A 92 0.34 11.96 9.27
C LEU A 92 -0.88 12.89 9.19
N LYS A 93 -1.38 13.35 10.34
CA LYS A 93 -2.55 14.25 10.39
C LYS A 93 -2.23 15.62 9.78
N GLY A 94 -1.11 16.22 10.17
CA GLY A 94 -0.69 17.54 9.67
C GLY A 94 -0.44 17.52 8.17
N ALA A 95 0.35 16.56 7.69
CA ALA A 95 0.67 16.43 6.27
C ALA A 95 -0.59 16.09 5.45
N SER A 96 -1.49 15.24 5.95
CA SER A 96 -2.76 14.97 5.26
C SER A 96 -3.63 16.23 5.12
N GLY A 97 -3.68 17.08 6.15
CA GLY A 97 -4.43 18.34 6.12
C GLY A 97 -3.83 19.35 5.13
N LEU A 98 -2.50 19.45 5.07
CA LEU A 98 -1.80 20.26 4.07
C LEU A 98 -2.03 19.71 2.65
N MET A 99 -1.91 18.39 2.46
CA MET A 99 -2.17 17.74 1.18
C MET A 99 -3.60 18.00 0.68
N ASP A 100 -4.60 17.85 1.54
CA ASP A 100 -6.00 18.16 1.22
C ASP A 100 -6.17 19.63 0.82
N THR A 101 -5.52 20.55 1.54
CA THR A 101 -5.51 21.98 1.21
C THR A 101 -4.92 22.24 -0.18
N ALA A 102 -3.78 21.64 -0.50
CA ALA A 102 -3.14 21.80 -1.80
C ALA A 102 -4.02 21.27 -2.94
N VAL A 103 -4.57 20.06 -2.79
CA VAL A 103 -5.46 19.42 -3.78
C VAL A 103 -6.72 20.27 -3.99
N ARG A 104 -7.39 20.70 -2.93
CA ARG A 104 -8.60 21.54 -3.04
C ARG A 104 -8.33 22.84 -3.77
N ARG A 105 -7.20 23.49 -3.50
CA ARG A 105 -6.82 24.75 -4.16
C ARG A 105 -6.45 24.54 -5.63
N LEU A 106 -5.72 23.47 -5.95
CA LEU A 106 -5.32 23.14 -7.32
C LEU A 106 -6.53 22.84 -8.22
N PHE A 107 -7.54 22.15 -7.69
CA PHE A 107 -8.70 21.72 -8.47
C PHE A 107 -9.98 22.53 -8.20
N GLY A 108 -9.91 23.60 -7.41
CA GLY A 108 -11.04 24.49 -7.14
C GLY A 108 -12.22 23.81 -6.44
N VAL A 109 -11.96 22.86 -5.54
CA VAL A 109 -13.02 22.11 -4.84
C VAL A 109 -13.73 23.04 -3.84
N PRO A 110 -15.04 23.34 -4.02
CA PRO A 110 -15.75 24.27 -3.13
C PRO A 110 -15.89 23.71 -1.70
N GLU A 111 -16.03 24.62 -0.72
CA GLU A 111 -16.43 24.26 0.65
C GLU A 111 -17.92 23.87 0.66
N GLY A 112 -18.22 22.60 0.38
CA GLY A 112 -19.58 22.05 0.40
C GLY A 112 -19.76 20.89 -0.58
N ARG A 113 -20.89 20.17 -0.49
CA ARG A 113 -21.31 19.23 -1.53
C ARG A 113 -21.90 20.03 -2.68
N GLY A 114 -21.21 20.08 -3.82
CA GLY A 114 -21.76 20.61 -5.06
C GLY A 114 -22.74 19.62 -5.70
N GLU A 115 -23.63 20.10 -6.56
CA GLU A 115 -24.57 19.25 -7.32
C GLU A 115 -23.86 18.37 -8.37
N GLU A 116 -22.62 18.70 -8.74
CA GLU A 116 -21.76 17.92 -9.65
C GLU A 116 -20.39 17.66 -9.02
N GLU A 117 -20.21 16.48 -8.40
CA GLU A 117 -18.92 16.04 -7.88
C GLU A 117 -18.15 15.25 -8.96
N GLU A 118 -17.06 15.82 -9.47
CA GLU A 118 -16.10 15.12 -10.34
C GLU A 118 -14.97 14.50 -9.51
N LEU A 119 -14.65 13.22 -9.76
CA LEU A 119 -13.52 12.56 -9.12
C LEU A 119 -12.23 12.83 -9.90
N VAL A 120 -11.21 13.31 -9.18
CA VAL A 120 -9.87 13.57 -9.70
C VAL A 120 -8.89 12.55 -9.14
N VAL A 121 -8.08 11.96 -10.01
CA VAL A 121 -6.97 11.09 -9.62
C VAL A 121 -5.67 11.80 -9.95
N VAL A 122 -4.77 11.89 -8.96
CA VAL A 122 -3.49 12.59 -9.08
C VAL A 122 -2.34 11.59 -9.01
N ASN A 123 -1.38 11.70 -9.92
CA ASN A 123 -0.14 10.94 -9.90
C ASN A 123 1.03 11.85 -9.56
N VAL A 124 1.57 11.68 -8.36
CA VAL A 124 2.73 12.41 -7.82
C VAL A 124 4.08 11.78 -8.18
N LEU A 125 4.10 10.75 -9.02
CA LEU A 125 5.33 10.11 -9.49
C LEU A 125 5.78 10.70 -10.83
N SER A 126 7.08 10.70 -11.07
CA SER A 126 7.71 11.20 -12.30
C SER A 126 7.66 10.22 -13.47
N TRP A 127 6.82 9.17 -13.38
CA TRP A 127 6.55 8.21 -14.45
C TRP A 127 5.05 7.92 -14.52
N GLN A 128 4.61 7.40 -15.69
CA GLN A 128 3.22 7.03 -15.90
C GLN A 128 2.84 5.87 -14.95
N ARG A 129 1.69 5.99 -14.30
CA ARG A 129 1.20 4.98 -13.36
C ARG A 129 -0.09 4.37 -13.89
N THR A 130 -0.12 3.03 -13.94
CA THR A 130 -1.33 2.25 -14.16
C THR A 130 -1.69 1.57 -12.85
N GLU A 131 -2.89 1.80 -12.33
CA GLU A 131 -3.31 1.28 -11.02
C GLU A 131 -4.80 0.96 -10.98
N LEU A 132 -5.18 0.00 -10.14
CA LEU A 132 -6.57 -0.23 -9.75
C LEU A 132 -6.87 0.59 -8.50
N ILE A 133 -7.69 1.61 -8.65
CA ILE A 133 -8.18 2.41 -7.52
C ILE A 133 -9.56 1.92 -7.08
N ARG A 134 -9.86 2.09 -5.79
CA ARG A 134 -11.18 1.86 -5.24
C ARG A 134 -11.95 3.18 -5.20
N VAL A 135 -13.05 3.25 -5.91
CA VAL A 135 -14.03 4.34 -5.80
C VAL A 135 -15.14 3.90 -4.83
N PRO A 136 -15.29 4.55 -3.67
CA PRO A 136 -16.32 4.18 -2.70
C PRO A 136 -17.72 4.46 -3.24
N TRP A 137 -18.69 3.60 -2.90
CA TRP A 137 -20.10 3.89 -3.19
C TRP A 137 -20.61 4.93 -2.20
N TYR A 138 -20.80 6.17 -2.66
CA TYR A 138 -21.58 7.15 -1.90
C TYR A 138 -23.07 6.83 -2.05
N LYS A 139 -23.90 7.09 -1.03
CA LYS A 139 -25.35 6.83 -1.05
C LYS A 139 -26.13 7.82 -1.96
N ASP A 140 -25.43 8.49 -2.86
CA ASP A 140 -25.82 9.74 -3.49
C ASP A 140 -25.87 9.52 -5.02
N GLU A 141 -26.57 10.39 -5.77
CA GLU A 141 -26.76 10.31 -7.24
C GLU A 141 -25.49 10.09 -8.07
N ILE A 142 -24.31 10.39 -7.53
CA ILE A 142 -22.98 10.13 -8.12
C ILE A 142 -22.77 8.64 -8.42
N SER A 143 -23.17 7.76 -7.49
CA SER A 143 -23.12 6.31 -7.69
C SER A 143 -24.09 5.85 -8.78
N ARG A 144 -25.14 6.62 -9.08
CA ARG A 144 -26.07 6.40 -10.20
C ARG A 144 -25.59 7.03 -11.52
N ARG A 145 -24.97 8.22 -11.54
CA ARG A 145 -24.47 8.85 -12.78
C ARG A 145 -23.24 8.14 -13.35
N MET A 146 -22.27 7.74 -12.51
CA MET A 146 -21.18 6.85 -12.93
C MET A 146 -21.69 5.50 -13.47
N TRP A 147 -22.93 5.13 -13.13
CA TRP A 147 -23.64 3.94 -13.58
C TRP A 147 -24.27 4.08 -14.98
N ILE A 148 -24.55 5.30 -15.45
CA ILE A 148 -25.46 5.53 -16.59
C ILE A 148 -24.73 5.82 -17.91
N GLU A 149 -23.52 6.38 -17.90
CA GLU A 149 -22.76 6.61 -19.13
C GLU A 149 -21.61 5.60 -19.30
N GLY A 150 -22.01 4.35 -19.56
CA GLY A 150 -21.29 3.49 -20.49
C GLY A 150 -20.31 2.47 -19.92
N VAL A 151 -20.67 1.65 -18.92
CA VAL A 151 -19.77 0.55 -18.50
C VAL A 151 -20.50 -0.70 -18.00
N GLY A 152 -21.04 -1.49 -18.93
CA GLY A 152 -21.21 -2.92 -18.69
C GLY A 152 -19.88 -3.64 -18.97
N LYS A 153 -19.38 -4.41 -17.98
CA LYS A 153 -18.22 -5.35 -18.02
C LYS A 153 -16.85 -4.87 -17.49
N ALA A 154 -16.64 -3.59 -17.16
CA ALA A 154 -15.32 -3.11 -16.67
C ALA A 154 -15.20 -2.90 -15.16
N MET A 155 -16.28 -3.13 -14.41
CA MET A 155 -16.35 -2.90 -12.97
C MET A 155 -16.25 -4.21 -12.21
N GLN A 156 -15.50 -4.18 -11.11
CA GLN A 156 -15.60 -5.21 -10.08
C GLN A 156 -16.08 -4.57 -8.79
N ASN A 157 -17.27 -4.98 -8.37
CA ASN A 157 -17.84 -4.59 -7.09
C ASN A 157 -17.11 -5.33 -5.99
N ILE A 158 -16.64 -4.60 -4.99
CA ILE A 158 -16.04 -5.16 -3.79
C ILE A 158 -16.85 -4.75 -2.57
N SER A 159 -17.24 -5.73 -1.77
CA SER A 159 -17.82 -5.50 -0.43
C SER A 159 -16.79 -5.95 0.59
N ASN A 160 -16.31 -5.03 1.43
CA ASN A 160 -15.47 -5.35 2.57
C ASN A 160 -16.02 -4.71 3.85
N GLU A 161 -15.42 -5.05 5.00
CA GLU A 161 -15.82 -4.52 6.32
C GLU A 161 -15.81 -2.98 6.38
N SER A 162 -15.06 -2.32 5.49
CA SER A 162 -14.98 -0.86 5.35
C SER A 162 -16.03 -0.25 4.40
N GLY A 163 -16.97 -1.03 3.88
CA GLY A 163 -18.03 -0.59 2.97
C GLY A 163 -17.96 -1.23 1.56
N GLY A 164 -18.90 -0.86 0.69
CA GLY A 164 -18.88 -1.24 -0.73
C GLY A 164 -17.96 -0.34 -1.56
N GLY A 165 -17.72 -0.69 -2.82
CA GLY A 165 -16.99 0.16 -3.76
C GLY A 165 -16.78 -0.51 -5.11
N THR A 166 -16.36 0.29 -6.08
CA THR A 166 -16.03 -0.16 -7.44
C THR A 166 -14.53 -0.06 -7.65
N LEU A 167 -13.91 -1.14 -8.17
CA LEU A 167 -12.55 -1.08 -8.68
C LEU A 167 -12.53 -0.46 -10.08
N VAL A 168 -11.63 0.50 -10.29
CA VAL A 168 -11.46 1.23 -11.55
C VAL A 168 -9.99 1.22 -11.96
N PRO A 169 -9.65 0.74 -13.16
CA PRO A 169 -8.31 0.92 -13.71
C PRO A 169 -8.12 2.36 -14.18
N VAL A 170 -7.03 3.00 -13.76
CA VAL A 170 -6.63 4.34 -14.16
C VAL A 170 -5.22 4.34 -14.73
N VAL A 171 -4.99 5.23 -15.71
CA VAL A 171 -3.67 5.45 -16.31
C VAL A 171 -3.40 6.94 -16.26
N VAL A 172 -2.54 7.36 -15.34
CA VAL A 172 -2.25 8.76 -15.10
C VAL A 172 -0.82 9.06 -15.51
N VAL A 173 -0.65 10.15 -16.27
CA VAL A 173 0.64 10.62 -16.76
C VAL A 173 1.57 11.04 -15.60
N PRO A 174 2.90 11.11 -15.82
CA PRO A 174 3.84 11.60 -14.82
C PRO A 174 3.43 12.97 -14.25
N MET A 175 3.48 13.12 -12.92
CA MET A 175 3.22 14.40 -12.21
C MET A 175 1.93 15.11 -12.68
N GLY A 176 0.91 14.35 -13.04
CA GLY A 176 -0.31 14.85 -13.64
C GLY A 176 -1.56 14.34 -12.95
N TYR A 177 -2.71 14.63 -13.56
CA TYR A 177 -4.01 14.21 -13.04
C TYR A 177 -4.92 13.72 -14.16
N GLN A 178 -5.96 12.98 -13.78
CA GLN A 178 -7.01 12.51 -14.67
C GLN A 178 -8.37 12.73 -14.01
N LEU A 179 -9.31 13.31 -14.76
CA LEU A 179 -10.72 13.34 -14.36
C LEU A 179 -11.36 12.00 -14.70
N LEU A 180 -12.06 11.39 -13.75
CA LEU A 180 -12.79 10.14 -13.96
C LEU A 180 -14.15 10.42 -14.63
N ARG A 181 -14.12 10.60 -15.95
CA ARG A 181 -15.30 10.74 -16.81
C ARG A 181 -15.53 9.43 -17.57
N GLY A 182 -16.16 8.47 -16.90
CA GLY A 182 -16.41 7.12 -17.44
C GLY A 182 -15.25 6.14 -17.18
N LEU A 183 -15.54 4.84 -17.27
CA LEU A 183 -14.55 3.77 -16.98
C LEU A 183 -14.14 3.08 -18.28
N SER A 184 -12.84 2.84 -18.45
CA SER A 184 -12.34 2.08 -19.59
C SER A 184 -12.61 0.59 -19.43
N ALA A 185 -12.91 -0.10 -20.54
CA ALA A 185 -13.05 -1.56 -20.58
C ALA A 185 -11.80 -2.29 -20.03
N VAL A 186 -12.01 -3.41 -19.32
CA VAL A 186 -10.90 -4.27 -18.86
C VAL A 186 -10.18 -4.83 -20.08
N LYS A 187 -8.91 -4.47 -20.26
CA LYS A 187 -8.08 -4.97 -21.38
C LYS A 187 -7.46 -6.34 -21.09
N ALA A 188 -7.24 -6.68 -19.82
CA ALA A 188 -6.54 -7.90 -19.40
C ALA A 188 -7.23 -8.51 -18.16
N PRO A 189 -8.16 -9.46 -18.35
CA PRO A 189 -8.88 -10.04 -17.24
C PRO A 189 -7.98 -10.90 -16.36
N VAL A 190 -8.30 -10.91 -15.06
CA VAL A 190 -7.75 -11.84 -14.07
C VAL A 190 -8.70 -13.03 -13.93
N PHE A 191 -8.13 -14.22 -13.75
CA PHE A 191 -8.85 -15.47 -13.57
C PHE A 191 -8.44 -16.14 -12.26
N ILE A 192 -9.40 -16.78 -11.63
CA ILE A 192 -9.19 -17.67 -10.49
C ILE A 192 -10.08 -18.90 -10.63
N GLU A 193 -9.49 -20.07 -10.49
CA GLU A 193 -10.16 -21.35 -10.67
C GLU A 193 -9.80 -22.31 -9.52
N PRO A 194 -10.79 -22.86 -8.79
CA PRO A 194 -10.55 -23.89 -7.79
C PRO A 194 -10.20 -25.22 -8.47
N ARG A 195 -9.35 -26.02 -7.83
CA ARG A 195 -8.96 -27.35 -8.27
C ARG A 195 -9.47 -28.43 -7.31
N LYS A 196 -9.53 -29.68 -7.80
CA LYS A 196 -10.07 -30.82 -7.05
C LYS A 196 -9.26 -31.19 -5.81
N ASP A 197 -7.98 -30.81 -5.77
CA ASP A 197 -7.04 -31.05 -4.67
C ASP A 197 -7.09 -29.94 -3.60
N GLY A 198 -8.02 -28.99 -3.70
CA GLY A 198 -8.14 -27.85 -2.78
C GLY A 198 -7.19 -26.69 -3.09
N SER A 199 -6.36 -26.80 -4.14
CA SER A 199 -5.53 -25.71 -4.62
C SER A 199 -6.32 -24.74 -5.52
N TYR A 200 -5.76 -23.55 -5.74
CA TYR A 200 -6.34 -22.53 -6.61
C TYR A 200 -5.34 -22.13 -7.69
N PHE A 201 -5.82 -22.07 -8.93
CA PHE A 201 -5.08 -21.51 -10.05
C PHE A 201 -5.46 -20.05 -10.24
N LEU A 202 -4.48 -19.16 -10.28
CA LEU A 202 -4.66 -17.75 -10.60
C LEU A 202 -3.91 -17.41 -11.87
N LYS A 203 -4.49 -16.58 -12.73
CA LYS A 203 -3.88 -16.17 -13.98
C LYS A 203 -4.22 -14.73 -14.34
N ASN A 204 -3.24 -14.00 -14.84
CA ASN A 204 -3.46 -12.76 -15.59
C ASN A 204 -2.61 -12.77 -16.86
N GLN A 205 -2.47 -11.63 -17.55
CA GLN A 205 -1.69 -11.54 -18.78
C GLN A 205 -0.17 -11.75 -18.58
N PHE A 206 0.33 -11.59 -17.36
CA PHE A 206 1.76 -11.66 -17.04
C PHE A 206 2.14 -12.94 -16.32
N LEU A 207 1.31 -13.43 -15.40
CA LEU A 207 1.67 -14.47 -14.44
C LEU A 207 0.58 -15.53 -14.34
N GLU A 208 1.03 -16.77 -14.15
CA GLU A 208 0.22 -17.93 -13.73
C GLU A 208 0.73 -18.38 -12.37
N ALA A 209 -0.16 -18.63 -11.41
CA ALA A 209 0.19 -19.06 -10.06
C ALA A 209 -0.69 -20.21 -9.59
N ILE A 210 -0.12 -21.11 -8.78
CA ILE A 210 -0.88 -22.14 -8.06
C ILE A 210 -0.66 -21.92 -6.56
N ILE A 211 -1.76 -21.78 -5.83
CA ILE A 211 -1.78 -21.68 -4.37
C ILE A 211 -2.28 -23.01 -3.82
N ASN A 212 -1.45 -23.72 -3.05
CA ASN A 212 -1.82 -25.01 -2.45
C ASN A 212 -2.85 -24.82 -1.31
N ALA A 213 -3.43 -25.91 -0.80
CA ALA A 213 -4.45 -25.85 0.25
C ALA A 213 -4.00 -25.16 1.56
N GLU A 214 -2.69 -25.06 1.79
CA GLU A 214 -2.05 -24.43 2.96
C GLU A 214 -1.77 -22.93 2.77
N GLY A 215 -2.12 -22.36 1.61
CA GLY A 215 -1.86 -20.93 1.31
C GLY A 215 -0.46 -20.63 0.78
N CYS A 216 0.34 -21.65 0.51
CA CYS A 216 1.68 -21.50 -0.07
C CYS A 216 1.61 -21.44 -1.60
N VAL A 217 2.53 -20.69 -2.22
CA VAL A 217 2.68 -20.59 -3.68
C VAL A 217 3.48 -21.78 -4.18
N SER A 218 2.84 -22.79 -4.78
CA SER A 218 3.52 -23.99 -5.27
C SER A 218 4.05 -23.87 -6.71
N SER A 219 3.56 -22.89 -7.46
CA SER A 219 4.05 -22.56 -8.80
C SER A 219 3.80 -21.08 -9.09
N LEU A 220 4.75 -20.43 -9.73
CA LEU A 220 4.67 -19.05 -10.19
C LEU A 220 5.42 -18.91 -11.52
N ILE A 221 4.67 -18.91 -12.61
CA ILE A 221 5.19 -18.89 -13.97
C ILE A 221 5.03 -17.50 -14.57
N LEU A 222 6.13 -16.94 -15.09
CA LEU A 222 6.08 -15.75 -15.94
C LEU A 222 5.64 -16.14 -17.36
N SER A 223 4.54 -15.57 -17.82
CA SER A 223 3.88 -15.96 -19.08
C SER A 223 4.75 -15.70 -20.31
N GLU A 224 5.54 -14.61 -20.30
CA GLU A 224 6.39 -14.22 -21.45
C GLU A 224 7.49 -15.23 -21.74
N CYS A 225 8.22 -15.68 -20.72
CA CYS A 225 9.35 -16.60 -20.89
C CYS A 225 9.05 -18.04 -20.45
N ARG A 226 7.82 -18.30 -19.95
CA ARG A 226 7.39 -19.58 -19.35
C ARG A 226 8.34 -20.11 -18.26
N LYS A 227 9.05 -19.21 -17.57
CA LYS A 227 9.98 -19.56 -16.49
C LYS A 227 9.22 -19.76 -15.19
N GLU A 228 9.43 -20.91 -14.57
CA GLU A 228 8.99 -21.20 -13.22
C GLU A 228 9.93 -20.53 -12.21
N ALA A 229 9.35 -19.76 -11.28
CA ALA A 229 10.08 -19.06 -10.23
C ALA A 229 10.24 -19.92 -8.96
N ILE A 230 9.41 -20.94 -8.77
CA ILE A 230 9.46 -21.85 -7.61
C ILE A 230 10.34 -23.06 -7.95
N ALA A 231 11.41 -23.26 -7.18
CA ALA A 231 12.29 -24.41 -7.35
C ALA A 231 11.55 -25.74 -7.11
N THR A 232 11.98 -26.81 -7.78
CA THR A 232 11.36 -28.13 -7.65
C THR A 232 11.37 -28.62 -6.20
N GLY A 233 10.19 -28.96 -5.68
CA GLY A 233 10.02 -29.41 -4.29
C GLY A 233 9.94 -28.28 -3.25
N CYS A 234 10.06 -27.02 -3.66
CA CYS A 234 9.90 -25.85 -2.80
C CYS A 234 8.51 -25.22 -2.95
N VAL A 235 8.18 -24.34 -2.01
CA VAL A 235 6.99 -23.48 -2.08
C VAL A 235 7.36 -22.06 -1.66
N GLY A 236 6.73 -21.05 -2.25
CA GLY A 236 6.79 -19.66 -1.82
C GLY A 236 5.70 -19.33 -0.79
N ASN A 237 5.75 -18.11 -0.24
CA ASN A 237 4.80 -17.64 0.78
C ASN A 237 4.67 -18.59 2.00
N ARG A 238 5.78 -19.20 2.41
CA ARG A 238 5.84 -20.07 3.59
C ARG A 238 6.09 -19.22 4.83
N PHE A 239 5.23 -19.36 5.83
CA PHE A 239 5.42 -18.71 7.14
C PHE A 239 6.21 -19.65 8.05
N VAL A 240 7.29 -19.14 8.63
CA VAL A 240 8.17 -19.87 9.55
C VAL A 240 8.41 -19.06 10.81
N LEU A 241 8.71 -19.75 11.90
CA LEU A 241 9.13 -19.18 13.17
C LEU A 241 10.55 -19.64 13.47
N PHE A 242 11.33 -18.75 14.07
CA PHE A 242 12.66 -19.03 14.58
C PHE A 242 12.67 -18.68 16.08
N ASP A 243 13.46 -19.42 16.86
CA ASP A 243 13.77 -19.04 18.24
C ASP A 243 14.80 -17.90 18.18
N ASP A 244 14.35 -16.69 18.52
CA ASP A 244 15.18 -15.49 18.57
C ASP A 244 15.71 -15.28 19.99
N ILE A 245 16.89 -15.83 20.28
CA ILE A 245 17.57 -15.75 21.57
C ILE A 245 19.00 -15.28 21.32
N PRO A 246 19.27 -13.97 21.31
CA PRO A 246 20.62 -13.44 21.09
C PRO A 246 21.50 -13.54 22.34
N LEU A 247 22.80 -13.27 22.17
CA LEU A 247 23.78 -13.38 23.27
C LEU A 247 23.70 -12.22 24.27
N TYR A 248 23.46 -10.99 23.80
CA TYR A 248 23.59 -9.78 24.61
C TYR A 248 22.43 -8.79 24.50
N TRP A 249 21.89 -8.55 23.29
CA TRP A 249 20.98 -7.42 23.05
C TRP A 249 19.73 -7.81 22.25
N ASP A 250 18.67 -8.20 22.96
CA ASP A 250 17.39 -8.69 22.41
C ASP A 250 16.78 -7.84 21.28
N ALA A 251 16.81 -6.50 21.40
CA ALA A 251 16.21 -5.62 20.39
C ALA A 251 17.14 -5.28 19.21
N TRP A 252 18.44 -5.54 19.37
CA TRP A 252 19.47 -5.17 18.42
C TRP A 252 19.92 -6.35 17.58
N ASP A 253 20.16 -7.49 18.20
CA ASP A 253 20.80 -8.63 17.56
C ASP A 253 19.84 -9.76 17.25
N VAL A 254 20.08 -10.41 16.11
CA VAL A 254 19.61 -11.74 15.79
C VAL A 254 20.84 -12.54 15.36
N MET A 255 21.07 -13.68 16.00
CA MET A 255 22.28 -14.47 15.80
C MET A 255 22.11 -15.44 14.64
N ASP A 256 23.17 -15.73 13.90
CA ASP A 256 23.16 -16.63 12.74
C ASP A 256 22.52 -18.00 13.04
N TYR A 257 22.81 -18.58 14.21
CA TYR A 257 22.26 -19.88 14.65
C TYR A 257 20.73 -19.92 14.79
N HIS A 258 20.02 -18.77 14.81
CA HIS A 258 18.55 -18.79 14.89
C HIS A 258 17.93 -19.60 13.73
N VAL A 259 18.58 -19.63 12.56
CA VAL A 259 18.08 -20.35 11.38
C VAL A 259 18.01 -21.86 11.59
N GLU A 260 18.80 -22.41 12.50
CA GLU A 260 18.78 -23.84 12.85
C GLU A 260 17.51 -24.23 13.61
N THR A 261 16.79 -23.24 14.15
CA THR A 261 15.58 -23.42 14.95
C THR A 261 14.30 -23.24 14.15
N GLU A 262 14.39 -23.21 12.81
CA GLU A 262 13.23 -23.05 11.92
C GLU A 262 12.11 -24.04 12.26
N ARG A 263 10.90 -23.50 12.46
CA ARG A 263 9.67 -24.26 12.64
C ARG A 263 8.62 -23.72 11.69
N ASN A 264 7.77 -24.60 11.16
CA ASN A 264 6.61 -24.15 10.40
C ASN A 264 5.69 -23.31 11.31
N ALA A 265 5.38 -22.08 10.89
CA ALA A 265 4.48 -21.20 11.64
C ALA A 265 3.03 -21.69 11.54
N ILE A 266 2.68 -22.29 10.41
CA ILE A 266 1.36 -22.87 10.14
C ILE A 266 1.34 -24.27 10.78
N ARG A 267 0.74 -24.37 11.96
CA ARG A 267 0.51 -25.67 12.62
C ARG A 267 -0.81 -26.30 12.20
N GLU A 268 -1.82 -25.47 11.98
CA GLU A 268 -3.16 -25.87 11.57
C GLU A 268 -3.78 -24.73 10.72
N VAL A 269 -4.53 -25.08 9.69
CA VAL A 269 -5.31 -24.09 8.92
C VAL A 269 -6.69 -23.99 9.57
N VAL A 270 -6.92 -22.90 10.31
CA VAL A 270 -8.18 -22.64 11.02
C VAL A 270 -9.33 -22.34 10.05
N GLU A 271 -9.06 -21.55 9.00
CA GLU A 271 -10.00 -21.32 7.91
C GLU A 271 -9.34 -21.67 6.57
N PRO A 272 -9.91 -22.62 5.80
CA PRO A 272 -9.34 -23.01 4.51
C PRO A 272 -9.37 -21.85 3.52
N LEU A 273 -8.58 -21.98 2.46
CA LEU A 273 -8.56 -20.99 1.38
C LEU A 273 -9.95 -20.75 0.81
N LYS A 274 -10.35 -19.49 0.87
CA LYS A 274 -11.60 -18.99 0.31
C LYS A 274 -11.34 -17.86 -0.67
N ILE A 275 -12.07 -17.85 -1.77
CA ILE A 275 -12.10 -16.72 -2.68
C ILE A 275 -12.84 -15.59 -1.99
N ILE A 276 -12.15 -14.47 -1.76
CA ILE A 276 -12.76 -13.24 -1.23
C ILE A 276 -13.14 -12.28 -2.36
N GLU A 277 -12.47 -12.36 -3.51
CA GLU A 277 -12.83 -11.58 -4.69
C GLU A 277 -12.62 -12.39 -5.97
N GLN A 278 -13.63 -12.34 -6.85
CA GLN A 278 -13.62 -12.99 -8.15
C GLN A 278 -14.21 -12.03 -9.18
N GLY A 279 -13.33 -11.31 -9.87
CA GLY A 279 -13.74 -10.50 -11.00
C GLY A 279 -12.61 -10.25 -11.98
N PRO A 280 -12.92 -9.60 -13.11
CA PRO A 280 -11.97 -9.44 -14.20
C PRO A 280 -10.81 -8.50 -13.84
N LEU A 281 -10.90 -7.70 -12.79
CA LEU A 281 -9.85 -6.75 -12.40
C LEU A 281 -8.94 -7.31 -11.30
N ARG A 282 -9.52 -8.05 -10.35
CA ARG A 282 -8.81 -8.56 -9.19
C ARG A 282 -9.37 -9.91 -8.77
N ALA A 283 -8.49 -10.87 -8.57
CA ALA A 283 -8.81 -12.09 -7.85
C ALA A 283 -8.01 -12.09 -6.55
N SER A 284 -8.62 -12.53 -5.45
CA SER A 284 -7.92 -12.67 -4.18
C SER A 284 -8.45 -13.83 -3.36
N LEU A 285 -7.52 -14.44 -2.64
CA LEU A 285 -7.75 -15.52 -1.70
C LEU A 285 -7.47 -15.04 -0.28
N SER A 286 -8.17 -15.62 0.68
CA SER A 286 -7.89 -15.46 2.10
C SER A 286 -7.89 -16.83 2.76
N PHE A 287 -7.05 -16.99 3.77
CA PHE A 287 -7.00 -18.15 4.65
C PHE A 287 -6.61 -17.66 6.04
N ARG A 288 -6.85 -18.48 7.06
CA ARG A 288 -6.44 -18.20 8.44
C ARG A 288 -5.69 -19.42 8.99
N VAL A 289 -4.53 -19.15 9.57
CA VAL A 289 -3.63 -20.11 10.22
C VAL A 289 -3.55 -19.85 11.71
#